data_AF-A0A2E5VWA6-F1
#
_entry.id   AF-A0A2E5VWA6-F1
#
_cell.length_a   1.000
_cell.length_b   1.000
_cell.length_c   1.000
_cell.angle_alpha   90.00
_cell.angle_beta   90.00
_cell.angle_gamma   90.00
#
_symmetry.space_group_name_H-M   'P 1'
#
loop_
_entity.id
_entity.type
_entity.pdbx_description
1 polymer ?
#
loop_
_entity_poly.entity_id
_entity_poly.type
_entity_poly.pdbx_seq_one_letter_code
_entity_poly.pdbx_strand_id
1 'polypeptide(L)' 'MVVGEIGMLFKKGATISAAAVGCQVDIGVSSAMATAALLHVLGGNTFQVLMAAEIAMEYHLGLSCDPI' A
#
# COMPACT_ATOMS: atom_id res chain seq x y z
N MET A 1 -5.21 9.44 -9.62
CA MET A 1 -4.25 8.73 -10.48
C MET A 1 -3.25 7.92 -9.65
N VAL A 2 -2.42 8.55 -8.81
CA VAL A 2 -1.37 7.88 -8.01
C VAL A 2 -1.87 6.74 -7.11
N VAL A 3 -2.98 6.93 -6.37
CA VAL A 3 -3.55 5.86 -5.52
C VAL A 3 -3.87 4.59 -6.32
N GLY A 4 -4.39 4.72 -7.54
CA GLY A 4 -4.76 3.58 -8.38
C GLY A 4 -3.55 2.81 -8.89
N GLU A 5 -2.49 3.52 -9.27
CA GLU A 5 -1.20 2.95 -9.71
C GLU A 5 -0.56 2.14 -8.57
N ILE A 6 -0.48 2.72 -7.37
CA ILE A 6 0.10 2.06 -6.19
C ILE A 6 -0.75 0.86 -5.74
N GLY A 7 -2.09 0.99 -5.75
CA GLY A 7 -2.98 -0.13 -5.46
C GLY A 7 -2.85 -1.27 -6.48
N MET A 8 -2.66 -0.95 -7.77
CA MET A 8 -2.40 -1.96 -8.80
C MET A 8 -1.06 -2.66 -8.60
N LEU A 9 0.00 -1.96 -8.15
CA LEU A 9 1.30 -2.58 -7.83
C LEU A 9 1.16 -3.72 -6.81
N PHE A 10 0.39 -3.52 -5.74
CA PHE A 10 0.19 -4.54 -4.71
C PHE A 10 -0.83 -5.62 -5.10
N LYS A 11 -1.77 -5.32 -6.00
CA LYS A 11 -2.77 -6.29 -6.48
C LYS A 11 -2.33 -7.09 -7.71
N LYS A 12 -1.29 -6.66 -8.43
CA LYS A 12 -0.85 -7.32 -9.67
C LYS A 12 -0.36 -8.74 -9.36
N GLY A 13 -1.12 -9.75 -9.82
CA GLY A 13 -0.81 -11.16 -9.57
C GLY A 13 -1.27 -11.68 -8.20
N ALA A 14 -2.00 -10.87 -7.42
CA ALA A 14 -2.61 -11.32 -6.17
C ALA A 14 -3.80 -12.25 -6.44
N THR A 15 -4.01 -13.20 -5.52
CA THR A 15 -5.20 -14.06 -5.55
C THR A 15 -6.43 -13.29 -5.06
N ILE A 16 -7.64 -13.78 -5.38
CA ILE A 16 -8.91 -13.14 -4.98
C ILE A 16 -9.08 -13.11 -3.44
N SER A 17 -8.43 -14.02 -2.72
CA SER A 17 -8.57 -14.11 -1.27
C SER A 17 -7.59 -13.17 -0.54
N ALA A 18 -8.10 -12.02 -0.09
CA ALA A 18 -7.38 -11.14 0.84
C ALA A 18 -7.14 -11.83 2.21
N ALA A 19 -8.07 -12.69 2.64
CA ALA A 19 -7.99 -13.45 3.88
C ALA A 19 -6.76 -14.38 3.95
N ALA A 20 -6.18 -14.77 2.80
CA ALA A 20 -4.97 -15.59 2.76
C ALA A 20 -3.69 -14.83 3.14
N VAL A 21 -3.73 -13.49 3.21
CA VAL A 21 -2.52 -12.67 3.33
C VAL A 21 -2.60 -11.65 4.48
N GLY A 22 -3.70 -11.59 5.23
CA GLY A 22 -3.84 -10.73 6.42
C GLY A 22 -4.16 -9.26 6.12
N CYS A 23 -4.24 -8.44 7.16
CA CYS A 23 -4.65 -7.03 7.06
C CYS A 23 -3.60 -6.13 6.41
N GLN A 24 -2.39 -6.65 6.15
CA GLN A 24 -1.40 -5.97 5.32
C GLN A 24 -1.90 -5.67 3.90
N VAL A 25 -2.78 -6.50 3.31
CA VAL A 25 -3.30 -6.27 1.95
C VAL A 25 -4.45 -5.26 1.90
N ASP A 26 -5.02 -4.92 3.06
CA ASP A 26 -6.09 -3.93 3.19
C ASP A 26 -5.55 -2.64 3.80
N ILE A 27 -5.15 -2.68 5.07
CA ILE A 27 -4.67 -1.53 5.85
C ILE A 27 -3.29 -1.09 5.34
N GLY A 28 -2.37 -2.02 5.14
CA GLY A 28 -1.04 -1.71 4.62
C GLY A 28 -1.12 -1.06 3.24
N VAL A 29 -1.84 -1.69 2.30
CA VAL A 29 -2.03 -1.16 0.94
C VAL A 29 -2.72 0.21 0.97
N SER A 30 -3.72 0.40 1.82
CA SER A 30 -4.39 1.70 1.98
C SER A 30 -3.45 2.79 2.50
N SER A 31 -2.62 2.46 3.49
CA SER A 31 -1.57 3.34 4.03
C SER A 31 -0.56 3.75 2.95
N ALA A 32 -0.10 2.79 2.16
CA ALA A 32 0.84 3.02 1.06
C ALA A 32 0.24 3.89 -0.05
N MET A 33 -1.00 3.62 -0.44
CA MET A 33 -1.73 4.44 -1.41
C MET A 33 -1.88 5.89 -0.94
N ALA A 34 -2.28 6.10 0.32
CA ALA A 34 -2.47 7.43 0.90
C ALA A 34 -1.14 8.21 1.00
N THR A 35 -0.08 7.56 1.48
CA THR A 35 1.24 8.19 1.65
C THR A 35 1.84 8.59 0.30
N ALA A 36 1.77 7.72 -0.71
CA ALA A 36 2.21 8.06 -2.06
C ALA A 36 1.43 9.22 -2.69
N ALA A 37 0.10 9.24 -2.52
CA ALA A 37 -0.72 10.33 -3.03
C ALA A 37 -0.40 11.65 -2.34
N LEU A 38 -0.18 11.64 -1.03
CA LEU A 38 0.24 12.82 -0.28
C LEU A 38 1.60 13.34 -0.77
N LEU A 39 2.59 12.45 -0.91
CA LEU A 39 3.92 12.83 -1.41
C LEU A 39 3.88 13.42 -2.81
N HIS A 40 3.04 12.86 -3.69
CA HIS A 40 2.84 13.41 -5.02
C HIS A 40 2.23 14.82 -5.00
N VAL A 41 1.23 15.05 -4.14
CA VAL A 41 0.60 16.39 -3.97
C VAL A 41 1.61 17.40 -3.40
N LEU A 42 2.54 16.96 -2.56
CA LEU A 42 3.62 17.80 -2.02
C LEU A 42 4.75 18.06 -3.02
N GLY A 43 4.63 17.62 -4.27
CA GLY A 43 5.64 17.83 -5.31
C GLY A 43 6.79 16.81 -5.30
N GLY A 44 6.63 15.70 -4.59
CA GLY A 44 7.59 14.60 -4.60
C GLY A 44 7.73 13.96 -5.98
N ASN A 45 8.96 13.60 -6.34
CA ASN A 45 9.21 12.89 -7.60
C ASN A 45 8.76 11.41 -7.50
N THR A 46 8.69 10.72 -8.64
CA THR A 46 8.23 9.32 -8.70
C THR A 46 9.01 8.40 -7.76
N PHE A 47 10.32 8.60 -7.60
CA PHE A 47 11.14 7.79 -6.71
C PHE A 47 10.76 8.01 -5.24
N GLN A 48 10.54 9.26 -4.83
CA GLN A 48 10.09 9.58 -3.47
C GLN A 48 8.68 9.06 -3.19
N VAL A 49 7.78 9.12 -4.19
CA VAL A 49 6.42 8.57 -4.09
C VAL A 49 6.47 7.06 -3.86
N LEU A 50 7.29 6.34 -4.63
CA LEU A 50 7.45 4.88 -4.50
C LEU A 50 8.13 4.50 -3.18
N MET A 51 9.17 5.24 -2.77
CA MET A 51 9.84 5.04 -1.48
C MET A 51 8.88 5.25 -0.31
N ALA A 52 8.03 6.28 -0.37
CA ALA A 52 7.07 6.54 0.69
C ALA A 52 5.97 5.47 0.76
N ALA A 53 5.52 4.95 -0.39
CA ALA A 53 4.61 3.78 -0.42
C ALA A 53 5.27 2.52 0.14
N GLU A 54 6.54 2.28 -0.18
CA GLU A 54 7.31 1.13 0.27
C GLU A 54 7.48 1.14 1.79
N ILE A 55 7.96 2.24 2.37
CA ILE A 55 8.05 2.43 3.83
C ILE A 55 6.68 2.20 4.49
N ALA A 56 5.62 2.81 3.95
CA ALA A 56 4.29 2.64 4.52
C ALA A 56 3.81 1.17 4.53
N MET A 57 4.16 0.38 3.51
CA MET A 57 3.90 -1.07 3.49
C MET A 57 4.78 -1.84 4.47
N GLU A 58 6.06 -1.49 4.58
CA GLU A 58 7.03 -2.19 5.44
C GLU A 58 6.54 -2.22 6.89
N TYR A 59 6.01 -1.09 7.38
CA TYR A 59 5.42 -0.98 8.72
C TYR A 59 4.17 -1.84 8.94
N HIS A 60 3.58 -2.39 7.88
CA HIS A 60 2.40 -3.24 7.93
C HIS A 60 2.69 -4.69 7.49
N LEU A 61 3.95 -5.05 7.18
CA LEU A 61 4.30 -6.42 6.80
C LEU A 61 4.04 -7.40 7.95
N GLY A 62 3.34 -8.50 7.65
CA GLY A 62 2.97 -9.52 8.63
C GLY A 62 1.72 -9.19 9.45
N LEU A 63 1.03 -8.08 9.18
CA LEU A 63 -0.20 -7.73 9.88
C LEU A 63 -1.32 -8.72 9.55
N SER A 64 -1.74 -9.51 10.55
CA SER A 64 -2.87 -10.44 10.45
C SER A 64 -4.23 -9.72 10.58
N CYS A 65 -5.30 -10.36 10.11
CA CYS A 65 -6.67 -9.91 10.37
C CYS A 65 -7.34 -10.83 11.40
N ASP A 66 -7.16 -10.53 12.68
CA ASP A 66 -7.85 -11.20 13.79
C ASP A 66 -8.35 -10.15 14.80
N PRO A 67 -9.41 -9.39 14.46
CA PRO A 67 -10.00 -8.43 15.38
C PRO A 67 -10.69 -9.15 16.55
N ILE A 68 -10.71 -8.51 17.72
CA ILE A 68 -11.51 -8.93 18.89
C ILE A 68 -13.00 -8.89 18.57
#